data_AF-F1W1U1-F1
#
_entry.id   AF-F1W1U1-F1
#
_cell.length_a   1.000
_cell.length_b   1.000
_cell.length_c   1.000
_cell.angle_alpha   90.00
_cell.angle_beta   90.00
_cell.angle_gamma   90.00
#
_symmetry.space_group_name_H-M   'P 1'
#
loop_
_entity.id
_entity.type
_entity.pdbx_description
1 polymer ?
#
loop_
_entity_poly.entity_id
_entity_poly.type
_entity_poly.pdbx_seq_one_letter_code
_entity_poly.pdbx_strand_id
1 'polypeptide(L)'
;MNEATFTFRVDESLKDQFTTAAKGRDRSGAQLLRDFMRDFVRQQQETAEHDAWFRLQVQTGLDSANAGKLIPAAEVEAKFAAKRAATRRRLKASE
;
A
#
# COMPACT_ATOMS: atom_id res chain seq x y z
N MET A 1 -26.19 7.87 11.78
CA MET A 1 -25.48 7.95 10.48
C MET A 1 -25.46 9.41 10.11
N ASN A 2 -24.33 10.12 10.22
CA ASN A 2 -24.28 11.53 9.84
C ASN A 2 -24.11 11.59 8.33
N GLU A 3 -25.14 12.04 7.63
CA GLU A 3 -25.08 12.33 6.21
C GLU A 3 -24.59 13.76 6.00
N ALA A 4 -23.65 13.94 5.08
CA ALA A 4 -23.12 15.24 4.68
C ALA A 4 -23.22 15.37 3.16
N THR A 5 -23.71 16.52 2.69
CA THR A 5 -23.94 16.77 1.26
C THR A 5 -22.79 17.58 0.68
N PHE A 6 -22.23 17.10 -0.44
CA PHE A 6 -21.28 17.84 -1.26
C PHE A 6 -21.99 18.35 -2.52
N THR A 7 -21.89 19.66 -2.77
CA THR A 7 -22.38 20.30 -4.00
C THR A 7 -21.19 20.89 -4.73
N PHE A 8 -20.98 20.52 -5.99
CA PHE A 8 -19.89 21.02 -6.82
C PHE A 8 -20.42 21.42 -8.20
N ARG A 9 -19.70 22.33 -8.87
CA ARG A 9 -19.95 22.70 -10.26
C ARG A 9 -18.98 21.93 -11.14
N VAL A 10 -19.48 21.39 -12.24
CA VAL A 10 -18.71 20.72 -13.29
C VAL A 10 -19.25 21.20 -14.63
N ASP A 11 -18.43 21.12 -15.67
CA ASP A 11 -18.87 21.35 -17.03
C ASP A 11 -19.99 20.37 -17.40
N GLU A 12 -20.98 20.87 -18.15
CA GLU A 12 -22.15 20.09 -18.55
C GLU A 12 -21.74 18.86 -19.39
N SER A 13 -20.80 19.05 -20.31
CA SER A 13 -20.26 17.95 -21.14
C SER A 13 -19.57 16.87 -20.30
N LEU A 14 -18.90 17.25 -19.20
CA LEU A 14 -18.25 16.31 -18.29
C LEU A 14 -19.28 15.53 -17.48
N LYS A 15 -20.34 16.19 -16.99
CA LYS A 15 -21.45 15.56 -16.28
C LYS A 15 -22.12 14.48 -17.13
N ASP A 16 -22.35 14.76 -18.41
CA ASP A 16 -23.02 13.83 -19.32
C ASP A 16 -22.14 12.61 -19.65
N GLN A 17 -20.85 12.85 -19.93
CA GLN A 17 -19.88 11.78 -20.16
C GLN A 17 -19.74 10.88 -18.92
N PHE A 18 -19.60 11.49 -17.73
CA PHE A 18 -19.48 10.74 -16.48
C PHE A 18 -20.73 9.92 -16.18
N THR A 19 -21.91 10.49 -16.38
CA THR A 19 -23.18 9.79 -16.17
C THR A 19 -23.34 8.62 -17.14
N THR A 20 -22.95 8.81 -18.40
CA THR A 20 -23.00 7.76 -19.43
C THR A 20 -22.04 6.62 -19.10
N ALA A 21 -20.80 6.95 -18.73
CA ALA A 21 -19.80 5.96 -18.31
C ALA A 21 -20.22 5.20 -17.04
N ALA A 22 -20.83 5.88 -16.07
CA ALA A 22 -21.33 5.26 -14.85
C ALA A 22 -22.46 4.26 -15.14
N LYS A 23 -23.42 4.65 -15.98
CA LYS A 23 -24.50 3.76 -16.45
C LYS A 23 -23.97 2.53 -17.16
N GLY A 24 -22.92 2.68 -17.99
CA GLY A 24 -22.27 1.55 -18.66
C GLY A 24 -21.61 0.53 -17.71
N ARG A 25 -21.52 0.85 -16.41
CA ARG A 25 -21.02 -0.05 -15.35
C ARG A 25 -22.12 -0.43 -14.35
N ASP A 26 -23.37 -0.11 -14.63
CA ASP A 26 -24.52 -0.27 -13.72
C ASP A 26 -24.39 0.47 -12.38
N ARG A 27 -23.72 1.63 -12.39
CA ARG A 27 -23.47 2.44 -11.19
C ARG A 27 -23.99 3.86 -11.36
N SER A 28 -24.37 4.49 -10.25
CA SER A 28 -24.64 5.94 -10.23
C SER A 28 -23.34 6.73 -10.07
N GLY A 29 -23.31 7.97 -10.60
CA GLY A 29 -22.18 8.87 -10.42
C GLY A 29 -21.85 9.13 -8.95
N ALA A 30 -22.88 9.22 -8.09
CA ALA A 30 -22.70 9.40 -6.64
C ALA A 30 -22.04 8.18 -5.97
N GLN A 31 -22.31 6.95 -6.43
CA GLN A 31 -21.61 5.76 -5.93
C GLN A 31 -20.13 5.78 -6.32
N LEU A 32 -19.81 6.13 -7.57
CA LEU A 32 -18.43 6.23 -8.03
C LEU A 32 -17.64 7.30 -7.26
N LEU A 33 -18.24 8.46 -7.01
CA LEU A 33 -17.62 9.52 -6.21
C LEU A 33 -17.35 9.09 -4.78
N ARG A 34 -18.30 8.38 -4.13
CA ARG A 34 -18.10 7.87 -2.77
C ARG A 34 -17.00 6.82 -2.70
N ASP A 35 -16.87 5.98 -3.72
CA ASP A 35 -15.80 4.99 -3.78
C ASP A 35 -14.45 5.66 -3.99
N PHE A 36 -14.38 6.60 -4.94
CA PHE A 36 -13.18 7.40 -5.17
C PHE A 36 -12.73 8.13 -3.90
N MET A 37 -13.65 8.77 -3.18
CA MET A 37 -13.35 9.45 -1.92
C MET A 37 -12.79 8.48 -0.87
N ARG A 38 -13.36 7.28 -0.75
CA ARG A 38 -12.87 6.25 0.19
C ARG A 38 -11.49 5.75 -0.20
N ASP A 39 -11.28 5.47 -1.48
CA ASP A 39 -10.00 4.99 -2.00
C ASP A 39 -8.91 6.06 -1.85
N PHE A 40 -9.23 7.33 -2.12
CA PHE A 40 -8.32 8.46 -1.96
C PHE A 40 -7.90 8.65 -0.49
N VAL A 41 -8.85 8.61 0.45
CA VAL A 41 -8.55 8.71 1.88
C VAL A 41 -7.71 7.52 2.33
N ARG A 42 -8.08 6.30 1.92
CA ARG A 42 -7.31 5.09 2.24
C ARG A 42 -5.89 5.18 1.72
N GLN A 43 -5.71 5.55 0.46
CA GLN A 43 -4.38 5.68 -0.16
C GLN A 43 -3.52 6.73 0.57
N GLN A 44 -4.10 7.87 0.96
CA GLN A 44 -3.36 8.88 1.71
C GLN A 44 -3.02 8.45 3.13
N GLN A 45 -3.91 7.71 3.80
CA GLN A 45 -3.61 7.12 5.10
C GLN A 45 -2.51 6.07 4.98
N GLU A 46 -2.64 5.12 4.04
CA GLU A 46 -1.63 4.10 3.79
C GLU A 46 -0.27 4.71 3.45
N THR A 47 -0.22 5.76 2.63
CA THR A 47 1.04 6.46 2.30
C THR A 47 1.64 7.14 3.54
N ALA A 48 0.83 7.86 4.31
CA ALA A 48 1.31 8.56 5.49
C ALA A 48 1.74 7.60 6.63
N GLU A 49 0.97 6.53 6.85
CA GLU A 49 1.25 5.48 7.82
C GLU A 49 2.47 4.66 7.41
N HIS A 50 2.58 4.29 6.13
CA HIS A 50 3.74 3.61 5.59
C HIS A 50 5.00 4.46 5.73
N ASP A 51 4.94 5.75 5.41
CA ASP A 51 6.06 6.67 5.58
C ASP A 51 6.49 6.82 7.05
N ALA A 52 5.51 6.96 7.96
CA ALA A 52 5.79 7.06 9.39
C ALA A 52 6.42 5.76 9.93
N TRP A 53 5.85 4.61 9.55
CA TRP A 53 6.38 3.30 9.89
C TRP A 53 7.79 3.10 9.33
N PHE A 54 8.01 3.45 8.06
CA PHE A 54 9.30 3.31 7.39
C PHE A 54 10.37 4.15 8.07
N ARG A 55 10.07 5.42 8.39
CA ARG A 55 10.99 6.28 9.14
C ARG A 55 11.36 5.69 10.51
N LEU A 56 10.39 5.09 11.22
CA LEU A 56 10.65 4.43 12.49
C LEU A 56 11.56 3.19 12.33
N GLN A 57 11.33 2.38 11.29
CA GLN A 57 12.18 1.22 11.00
C GLN A 57 13.62 1.63 10.66
N VAL A 58 13.78 2.69 9.85
CA VAL A 58 15.10 3.25 9.51
C VAL A 58 15.80 3.73 10.77
N GLN A 59 15.12 4.51 11.62
CA GLN A 59 15.72 5.01 12.86
C GLN A 59 16.13 3.86 13.79
N THR A 60 15.29 2.83 13.92
CA THR A 60 15.62 1.62 14.70
C THR A 60 16.88 0.93 14.18
N GLY A 61 17.03 0.84 12.85
CA GLY A 61 18.23 0.29 12.21
C GLY A 61 19.49 1.11 12.48
N LEU A 62 19.38 2.44 12.36
CA LEU A 62 20.47 3.38 12.68
C LEU A 62 20.88 3.28 14.15
N ASP A 63 19.93 3.27 15.07
CA ASP A 63 20.19 3.17 16.51
C ASP A 63 20.85 1.82 16.86
N SER A 64 20.40 0.73 16.25
CA SER A 64 21.01 -0.60 16.41
C SER A 64 22.46 -0.63 15.89
N ALA A 65 22.71 -0.03 14.73
CA ALA A 65 24.05 0.08 14.16
C ALA A 65 24.97 0.94 15.04
N ASN A 66 24.49 2.10 15.49
CA ASN A 66 25.20 3.00 16.40
C ASN A 66 25.49 2.35 17.75
N ALA A 67 24.60 1.47 18.23
CA ALA A 67 24.82 0.65 19.42
C ALA A 67 25.78 -0.53 19.19
N GLY A 68 26.39 -0.64 18.01
CA GLY A 68 27.36 -1.69 17.66
C GLY A 68 26.75 -3.07 17.41
N LYS A 69 25.41 -3.18 17.30
CA LYS A 69 24.70 -4.45 17.03
C LYS A 69 24.71 -4.78 15.53
N LEU A 70 25.90 -4.71 14.93
CA LEU A 70 26.13 -5.03 13.53
C LEU A 70 26.54 -6.49 13.38
N ILE A 71 26.20 -7.10 12.25
CA ILE A 71 26.60 -8.46 11.90
C ILE A 71 27.58 -8.38 10.72
N PRO A 72 28.74 -9.04 10.77
CA PRO A 72 29.66 -9.08 9.64
C PRO A 72 29.00 -9.64 8.37
N ALA A 73 29.33 -9.05 7.22
CA ALA A 73 28.76 -9.46 5.93
C ALA A 73 28.93 -10.96 5.64
N ALA A 74 30.08 -11.54 6.00
CA ALA A 74 30.36 -12.97 5.82
C ALA A 74 29.39 -13.87 6.60
N GLU A 75 29.01 -13.48 7.83
CA GLU A 75 28.05 -14.23 8.65
C GLU A 75 26.63 -14.14 8.08
N VAL A 76 26.26 -12.96 7.58
CA VAL A 76 24.98 -12.76 6.88
C VAL A 76 24.90 -13.67 5.66
N GLU A 77 25.93 -13.68 4.81
CA GLU A 77 25.95 -14.52 3.62
C GLU A 77 25.89 -16.02 3.94
N ALA A 78 26.64 -16.48 4.94
CA ALA A 78 26.58 -17.87 5.37
C ALA A 78 25.17 -18.27 5.82
N LYS A 79 24.51 -17.43 6.63
CA LYS A 79 23.14 -17.66 7.12
C LYS A 79 22.13 -17.72 5.98
N PHE A 80 22.19 -16.78 5.05
CA PHE A 80 21.25 -16.75 3.92
C PHE A 80 21.53 -17.86 2.89
N ALA A 81 22.79 -18.26 2.69
CA ALA A 81 23.14 -19.43 1.89
C ALA A 81 22.51 -20.72 2.47
N ALA A 82 22.61 -20.92 3.79
CA ALA A 82 21.99 -22.05 4.48
C ALA A 82 20.46 -22.03 4.35
N LYS A 83 19.81 -20.87 4.54
CA LYS A 83 18.36 -20.72 4.33
C LYS A 83 17.94 -21.07 2.91
N ARG A 84 18.62 -20.55 1.89
CA ARG A 84 18.33 -20.85 0.49
C ARG A 84 18.50 -22.35 0.19
N ALA A 85 19.54 -22.99 0.73
CA ALA A 85 19.74 -24.43 0.57
C ALA A 85 18.61 -25.25 1.20
N ALA A 86 18.17 -24.88 2.41
CA ALA A 86 17.04 -25.52 3.08
C ALA A 86 15.73 -25.37 2.30
N THR A 87 15.43 -24.16 1.81
CA THR A 87 14.24 -23.93 0.97
C THR A 87 14.27 -24.78 -0.30
N ARG A 88 15.42 -24.86 -1.00
CA ARG A 88 15.57 -25.72 -2.18
C ARG A 88 15.34 -27.20 -1.88
N ARG A 89 15.83 -27.69 -0.73
CA ARG A 89 15.59 -29.08 -0.31
C ARG A 89 14.09 -29.35 -0.09
N ARG A 90 13.38 -28.41 0.53
CA ARG A 90 11.92 -28.53 0.75
C ARG A 90 11.14 -28.57 -0.55
N LEU A 91 11.47 -27.70 -1.51
CA LEU A 91 10.82 -27.68 -2.81
C LEU A 91 11.01 -29.01 -3.56
N LYS A 92 12.25 -29.53 -3.60
CA LYS A 92 12.56 -30.84 -4.21
C LYS A 92 11.90 -32.03 -3.52
N ALA A 93 11.58 -31.93 -2.23
CA ALA A 93 10.89 -32.97 -1.48
C ALA A 93 9.36 -32.89 -1.63
N SER A 94 8.86 -31.85 -2.27
CA SER A 94 7.43 -31.62 -2.55
C SER A 94 7.07 -31.90 -4.02
N GLU A 95 8.06 -32.27 -4.84
CA GLU A 95 7.93 -32.83 -6.19
C GLU A 95 7.93 -34.37 -6.11
#